data_AF-A0A3B9HPX0-F1
#
_entry.id   AF-A0A3B9HPX0-F1
#
_cell.length_a   1.000
_cell.length_b   1.000
_cell.length_c   1.000
_cell.angle_alpha   90.00
_cell.angle_beta   90.00
_cell.angle_gamma   90.00
#
_symmetry.space_group_name_H-M   'P 1'
#
loop_
_entity.id
_entity.type
_entity.pdbx_description
1 polymer ?
#
loop_
_entity_poly.entity_id
_entity_poly.type
_entity_poly.pdbx_seq_one_letter_code
_entity_poly.pdbx_strand_id
1 'polypeptide(L)'
;AKIFGIEKQVGTLTPGRRADFIVFKPQPEVDCFEQFISMQPEHFSMVVHRGVMMIGNDEFRRISAIDFSQYSEVKINDTAKILYGQPAQLLERMRHKLDSSIVFPFFDIASED
;
A
#
# COMPACT_ATOMS: atom_id res chain seq x y z
N ALA A 1 1.59 14.05 -12.45
CA ALA A 1 2.14 15.23 -11.74
C ALA A 1 2.10 16.50 -12.61
N LYS A 2 2.78 16.53 -13.76
CA LYS A 2 2.83 17.69 -14.67
C LYS A 2 1.46 18.19 -15.13
N ILE A 3 0.59 17.28 -15.61
CA ILE A 3 -0.76 17.64 -16.08
C ILE A 3 -1.60 18.32 -14.99
N PHE A 4 -1.38 17.93 -13.73
CA PHE A 4 -2.09 18.46 -12.57
C PHE A 4 -1.36 19.64 -11.89
N GLY A 5 -0.24 20.12 -12.43
CA GLY A 5 0.53 21.25 -11.86
C GLY A 5 1.17 20.99 -10.49
N ILE A 6 1.40 19.73 -10.13
CA ILE A 6 1.96 19.32 -8.83
C ILE A 6 3.36 18.70 -8.93
N GLU A 7 4.02 18.80 -10.07
CA GLU A 7 5.35 18.23 -10.33
C GLU A 7 6.46 18.80 -9.47
N LYS A 8 6.29 20.00 -8.90
CA LYS A 8 7.21 20.54 -7.90
C LYS A 8 7.12 19.82 -6.55
N GLN A 9 6.01 19.12 -6.30
CA GLN A 9 5.74 18.45 -5.03
C GLN A 9 5.90 16.93 -5.13
N VAL A 10 5.48 16.31 -6.24
CA VAL A 10 5.41 14.85 -6.40
C VAL A 10 5.86 14.39 -7.79
N GLY A 11 6.03 13.07 -7.95
CA GLY A 11 6.25 12.43 -9.26
C GLY A 11 7.71 12.24 -9.67
N THR A 12 8.68 12.60 -8.81
CA THR A 12 10.08 12.18 -8.94
C THR A 12 10.69 11.97 -7.56
N LEU A 13 11.77 11.20 -7.49
CA LEU A 13 12.59 11.02 -6.29
C LEU A 13 13.69 12.08 -6.27
N THR A 14 13.47 13.19 -5.56
CA THR A 14 14.43 14.30 -5.46
C THR A 14 14.29 14.98 -4.11
N PRO A 15 15.38 15.44 -3.45
CA PRO A 15 15.29 16.17 -2.19
C PRO A 15 14.32 17.36 -2.25
N GLY A 16 13.59 17.59 -1.16
CA GLY A 16 12.56 18.65 -1.06
C GLY A 16 11.21 18.30 -1.69
N ARG A 17 11.09 17.17 -2.40
CA ARG A 17 9.80 16.64 -2.86
C ARG A 17 9.18 15.73 -1.79
N ARG A 18 7.88 15.52 -1.93
CA ARG A 18 7.12 14.65 -1.03
C ARG A 18 7.61 13.21 -1.14
N ALA A 19 7.69 12.54 0.00
CA ALA A 19 8.01 11.12 0.10
C ALA A 19 6.81 10.27 -0.33
N ASP A 20 6.57 10.21 -1.64
CA ASP A 20 5.60 9.32 -2.30
C ASP A 20 6.39 8.34 -3.18
N PHE A 21 6.54 7.09 -2.73
CA PHE A 21 7.33 6.09 -3.44
C PHE A 21 6.90 4.65 -3.14
N ILE A 22 7.31 3.75 -4.02
CA ILE A 22 7.06 2.31 -3.92
C ILE A 22 8.42 1.62 -3.86
N VAL A 23 8.54 0.63 -2.98
CA VAL A 23 9.70 -0.25 -2.85
C VAL A 23 9.26 -1.65 -3.23
N PHE A 24 10.06 -2.31 -4.06
CA PHE A 24 9.86 -3.69 -4.48
C PHE A 24 11.22 -4.37 -4.64
N LYS A 25 11.22 -5.70 -4.62
CA LYS A 25 12.43 -6.49 -4.82
C LYS A 25 12.67 -6.69 -6.33
N PRO A 26 13.77 -6.18 -6.90
CA PRO A 26 14.06 -6.37 -8.31
C PRO A 26 14.39 -7.84 -8.60
N GLN A 27 14.00 -8.33 -9.78
CA GLN A 27 14.43 -9.64 -10.28
C GLN A 27 15.67 -9.45 -11.17
N PRO A 28 16.75 -10.23 -10.99
CA PRO A 28 18.03 -9.97 -11.64
C PRO A 28 18.00 -10.02 -13.17
N GLU A 29 17.08 -10.79 -13.75
CA GLU A 29 17.07 -11.15 -15.17
C GLU A 29 16.11 -10.30 -16.02
N VAL A 30 15.37 -9.38 -15.40
CA VAL A 30 14.34 -8.55 -16.06
C VAL A 30 14.69 -7.09 -15.89
N ASP A 31 14.46 -6.29 -16.93
CA ASP A 31 14.56 -4.83 -16.82
C ASP A 31 13.63 -4.30 -15.71
N CYS A 32 14.15 -3.41 -14.87
CA CYS A 32 13.45 -2.92 -13.68
C CYS A 32 12.17 -2.15 -14.03
N PHE A 33 12.15 -1.45 -15.16
CA PHE A 33 10.96 -0.69 -15.59
C PHE A 33 9.87 -1.65 -16.07
N GLU A 34 10.22 -2.61 -16.94
CA GLU A 34 9.27 -3.65 -17.39
C GLU A 34 8.75 -4.50 -16.22
N GLN A 35 9.63 -4.81 -15.26
CA GLN A 35 9.23 -5.46 -14.03
C GLN A 35 8.20 -4.62 -13.27
N PHE A 36 8.45 -3.33 -13.08
CA PHE A 36 7.52 -2.45 -12.36
C PHE A 36 6.15 -2.34 -13.05
N ILE A 37 6.11 -2.22 -14.37
CA ILE A 37 4.85 -2.12 -15.14
C ILE A 37 3.99 -3.39 -15.01
N SER A 38 4.62 -4.56 -14.90
CA SER A 38 3.93 -5.85 -14.76
C SER A 38 3.58 -6.23 -13.32
N MET A 39 4.03 -5.46 -12.32
CA MET A 39 3.78 -5.77 -10.91
C MET A 39 2.30 -5.63 -10.53
N GLN A 40 1.88 -6.51 -9.63
CA GLN A 40 0.62 -6.45 -8.92
C GLN A 40 0.85 -5.90 -7.50
N PRO A 41 -0.17 -5.33 -6.83
CA PRO A 41 -0.01 -4.71 -5.52
C PRO A 41 0.62 -5.61 -4.45
N GLU A 42 0.37 -6.92 -4.47
CA GLU A 42 0.96 -7.93 -3.59
C GLU A 42 2.49 -8.05 -3.75
N HIS A 43 3.04 -7.67 -4.91
CA HIS A 43 4.48 -7.71 -5.16
C HIS A 43 5.22 -6.50 -4.56
N PHE A 44 4.51 -5.44 -4.18
CA PHE A 44 5.14 -4.29 -3.54
C PHE A 44 5.57 -4.64 -2.12
N SER A 45 6.85 -4.41 -1.82
CA SER A 45 7.38 -4.58 -0.47
C SER A 45 6.87 -3.48 0.46
N MET A 46 6.84 -2.24 -0.03
CA MET A 46 6.37 -1.09 0.74
C MET A 46 5.79 -0.01 -0.19
N VAL A 47 4.72 0.64 0.24
CA VAL A 47 4.16 1.83 -0.40
C VAL A 47 4.17 2.96 0.63
N VAL A 48 4.80 4.08 0.29
CA VAL A 48 4.87 5.27 1.16
C VAL A 48 4.10 6.41 0.53
N HIS A 49 3.24 7.05 1.32
CA HIS A 49 2.52 8.26 0.95
C HIS A 49 2.73 9.34 2.00
N ARG A 50 3.24 10.51 1.57
CA ARG A 50 3.56 11.64 2.45
C ARG A 50 4.48 11.27 3.62
N GLY A 51 5.40 10.32 3.39
CA GLY A 51 6.31 9.81 4.43
C GLY A 51 5.69 8.79 5.39
N VAL A 52 4.41 8.44 5.23
CA VAL A 52 3.75 7.39 6.00
C VAL A 52 3.73 6.10 5.18
N MET A 53 4.13 4.99 5.78
CA MET A 53 3.99 3.68 5.16
C MET A 53 2.50 3.34 5.08
N MET A 54 1.99 3.19 3.87
CA MET A 54 0.59 2.81 3.63
C MET A 54 0.44 1.29 3.59
N ILE A 55 1.36 0.60 2.91
CA ILE A 55 1.39 -0.86 2.79
C ILE A 55 2.82 -1.30 3.09
N GLY A 56 2.98 -2.40 3.81
CA GLY A 56 4.28 -3.02 4.05
C GLY A 56 4.18 -4.54 4.10
N ASN A 57 5.28 -5.22 3.76
CA ASN A 57 5.53 -6.60 4.17
C ASN A 57 5.62 -6.72 5.70
N ASP A 58 5.41 -7.93 6.20
CA ASP A 58 5.52 -8.26 7.63
C ASP A 58 6.92 -7.96 8.22
N GLU A 59 7.97 -8.04 7.40
CA GLU A 59 9.35 -7.71 7.79
C GLU A 59 9.53 -6.27 8.28
N PHE A 60 8.70 -5.33 7.81
CA PHE A 60 8.73 -3.93 8.24
C PHE A 60 8.18 -3.75 9.67
N ARG A 61 7.58 -4.79 10.27
CA ARG A 61 7.15 -4.74 11.69
C ARG A 61 8.29 -4.56 12.67
N ARG A 62 9.49 -4.96 12.28
CA ARG A 62 10.68 -4.88 13.13
C ARG A 62 11.24 -3.46 13.22
N ILE A 63 10.69 -2.51 12.47
CA ILE A 63 11.09 -1.11 12.52
C ILE A 63 10.48 -0.47 13.77
N SER A 64 11.30 -0.29 14.81
CA SER A 64 10.90 0.24 16.13
C SER A 64 10.30 1.65 16.11
N ALA A 65 10.36 2.37 14.99
CA ALA A 65 9.82 3.71 14.82
C ALA A 65 8.34 3.73 14.38
N ILE A 66 7.73 2.58 14.09
CA ILE A 66 6.37 2.49 13.58
C ILE A 66 5.40 2.14 14.73
N ASP A 67 4.35 2.93 14.89
CA ASP A 67 3.23 2.63 15.78
C ASP A 67 2.25 1.70 15.06
N PHE A 68 2.32 0.41 15.39
CA PHE A 68 1.49 -0.63 14.76
C PHE A 68 0.02 -0.59 15.16
N SER A 69 -0.37 0.16 16.20
CA SER A 69 -1.79 0.33 16.54
C SER A 69 -2.59 1.03 15.43
N GLN A 70 -1.90 1.74 14.54
CA GLN A 70 -2.46 2.43 13.38
C GLN A 70 -2.55 1.55 12.13
N TYR A 71 -2.16 0.27 12.21
CA TYR A 71 -2.13 -0.64 11.08
C TYR A 71 -3.03 -1.85 11.31
N SER A 72 -3.56 -2.40 10.23
CA SER A 72 -4.29 -3.66 10.20
C SER A 72 -3.55 -4.68 9.34
N GLU A 73 -3.70 -5.95 9.71
CA GLU A 73 -3.27 -7.06 8.88
C GLU A 73 -4.30 -7.33 7.79
N VAL A 74 -3.80 -7.56 6.58
CA VAL A 74 -4.64 -7.82 5.41
C VAL A 74 -3.96 -8.84 4.51
N LYS A 75 -4.74 -9.53 3.69
CA LYS A 75 -4.22 -10.37 2.60
C LYS A 75 -4.53 -9.71 1.26
N ILE A 76 -3.49 -9.50 0.47
CA ILE A 76 -3.62 -9.08 -0.93
C ILE A 76 -3.24 -10.28 -1.80
N ASN A 77 -4.19 -10.88 -2.51
CA ASN A 77 -3.99 -12.13 -3.27
C ASN A 77 -3.21 -13.18 -2.44
N ASP A 78 -3.76 -13.55 -1.27
CA ASP A 78 -3.16 -14.46 -0.26
C ASP A 78 -1.81 -14.04 0.34
N THR A 79 -1.23 -12.92 -0.09
CA THR A 79 0.01 -12.38 0.45
C THR A 79 -0.29 -11.49 1.65
N ALA A 80 0.19 -11.87 2.83
CA ALA A 80 0.04 -11.09 4.05
C ALA A 80 0.78 -9.73 3.94
N LYS A 81 0.08 -8.67 4.33
CA LYS A 81 0.59 -7.30 4.37
C LYS A 81 0.09 -6.59 5.64
N ILE A 82 0.82 -5.55 6.03
CA ILE A 82 0.33 -4.55 6.97
C ILE A 82 -0.17 -3.33 6.18
N LEU A 83 -1.36 -2.86 6.50
CA LEU A 83 -2.01 -1.73 5.86
C LEU A 83 -2.29 -0.63 6.89
N TYR A 84 -1.96 0.61 6.58
CA TYR A 84 -2.27 1.76 7.43
C TYR A 84 -3.78 2.02 7.46
N GLY A 85 -4.33 2.15 8.66
CA GLY A 85 -5.74 2.40 8.93
C GLY A 85 -6.51 1.14 9.33
N GLN A 86 -7.84 1.27 9.35
CA GLN A 86 -8.78 0.24 9.82
C GLN A 86 -9.74 -0.12 8.68
N PRO A 87 -9.30 -0.93 7.69
CA PRO A 87 -10.07 -1.20 6.48
C PRO A 87 -11.39 -1.94 6.78
N ALA A 88 -11.45 -2.80 7.81
CA ALA A 88 -12.67 -3.49 8.22
C ALA A 88 -13.78 -2.49 8.59
N GLN A 89 -13.46 -1.50 9.42
CA GLN A 89 -14.39 -0.44 9.83
C GLN A 89 -14.82 0.43 8.63
N LEU A 90 -13.91 0.67 7.68
CA LEU A 90 -14.25 1.39 6.45
C LEU A 90 -15.23 0.59 5.59
N LEU A 91 -14.99 -0.70 5.39
CA LEU A 91 -15.90 -1.58 4.63
C LEU A 91 -17.28 -1.65 5.28
N GLU A 92 -17.35 -1.79 6.60
CA GLU A 92 -18.61 -1.79 7.34
C GLU A 92 -19.39 -0.48 7.11
N ARG A 93 -18.72 0.66 7.24
CA ARG A 93 -19.34 1.97 6.95
C ARG A 93 -19.80 2.13 5.51
N MET A 94 -19.07 1.58 4.54
CA MET A 94 -19.48 1.60 3.13
C MET A 94 -20.71 0.73 2.91
N ARG A 95 -20.74 -0.49 3.49
CA ARG A 95 -21.89 -1.41 3.42
C ARG A 95 -23.16 -0.74 3.93
N HIS A 96 -23.08 -0.10 5.11
CA HIS A 96 -24.22 0.62 5.67
C HIS A 96 -24.72 1.78 4.81
N LYS A 97 -23.84 2.47 4.09
CA LYS A 97 -24.22 3.61 3.24
C LYS A 97 -24.76 3.21 1.87
N LEU A 98 -24.29 2.09 1.34
CA LEU A 98 -24.60 1.64 -0.01
C LEU A 98 -25.66 0.54 -0.06
N ASP A 99 -26.10 0.06 1.12
CA ASP A 99 -27.02 -1.07 1.30
C ASP A 99 -26.61 -2.31 0.48
N SER A 100 -25.30 -2.48 0.30
CA SER A 100 -24.72 -3.54 -0.54
C SER A 100 -23.32 -3.90 -0.06
N SER A 101 -22.96 -5.16 -0.21
CA SER A 101 -21.62 -5.65 0.11
C SER A 101 -20.64 -5.24 -1.00
N ILE A 102 -19.58 -4.51 -0.64
CA ILE A 102 -18.43 -4.35 -1.52
C ILE A 102 -17.44 -5.46 -1.20
N VAL A 103 -17.13 -6.26 -2.20
CA VAL A 103 -16.08 -7.28 -2.18
C VAL A 103 -14.98 -6.83 -3.11
N PHE A 104 -13.77 -6.76 -2.59
CA PHE A 104 -12.58 -6.46 -3.39
C PHE A 104 -11.94 -7.80 -3.77
N PRO A 105 -11.83 -8.15 -5.06
CA PRO A 105 -11.45 -9.50 -5.49
C PRO A 105 -10.01 -9.87 -5.11
N PHE A 106 -9.18 -8.87 -4.80
CA PHE A 106 -7.77 -9.01 -4.46
C PHE A 106 -7.49 -8.74 -2.98
N PHE A 107 -8.50 -8.37 -2.17
CA PHE A 107 -8.30 -7.86 -0.82
C PHE A 107 -9.21 -8.59 0.16
N ASP A 108 -8.61 -9.55 0.85
CA ASP A 108 -9.25 -10.27 1.92
C ASP A 108 -8.79 -9.67 3.25
N ILE A 109 -9.71 -8.98 3.91
CA ILE A 109 -9.55 -8.62 5.32
C ILE A 109 -10.14 -9.80 6.07
N ALA A 110 -9.32 -10.80 6.37
CA ALA A 110 -9.73 -11.80 7.33
C ALA A 110 -10.05 -11.05 8.62
N SER A 111 -11.33 -10.96 8.97
CA SER A 111 -11.73 -10.75 10.36
C SER A 111 -11.17 -11.95 11.11
N GLU A 112 -10.26 -11.72 12.05
CA GLU A 112 -10.05 -12.72 13.09
C GLU A 112 -11.42 -13.06 13.69
N ASP A 113 -11.76 -14.34 13.68
CA ASP A 113 -12.87 -14.90 14.46
C ASP A 113 -12.66 -14.64 15.96
#